data_AF-A0A7K2PX34-F1
#
_entry.id   AF-A0A7K2PX34-F1
#
_cell.length_a   1.000
_cell.length_b   1.000
_cell.length_c   1.000
_cell.angle_alpha   90.00
_cell.angle_beta   90.00
_cell.angle_gamma   90.00
#
_symmetry.space_group_name_H-M   'P 1'
#
loop_
_entity.id
_entity.type
_entity.pdbx_description
1 polymer ?
#
loop_
_entity_poly.entity_id
_entity_poly.type
_entity_poly.pdbx_seq_one_letter_code
_entity_poly.pdbx_strand_id
1 'polypeptide(L)'
;AALGRETLEALLAARRTSEARSVWERLYPAIRARGRFRLIEAGLLLAEGRPDAARAVFEEGFEVADLREGAEAIGDLWSRISSPDEPLPAHYDFRMRPPT
;
A
#
# COMPACT_ATOMS: atom_id res chain seq x y z
N ALA A 1 3.45 15.35 -7.91
CA ALA A 1 3.51 13.96 -8.39
C ALA A 1 2.12 13.28 -8.39
N ALA A 2 1.04 14.01 -8.70
CA ALA A 2 -0.31 13.42 -8.73
C ALA A 2 -0.48 12.45 -9.92
N LEU A 3 0.03 12.81 -11.10
CA LEU A 3 -0.09 11.99 -12.31
C LEU A 3 0.54 10.59 -12.16
N GLY A 4 1.72 10.49 -11.54
CA GLY A 4 2.38 9.19 -11.34
C GLY A 4 1.61 8.27 -10.39
N ARG A 5 0.98 8.84 -9.36
CA ARG A 5 0.09 8.11 -8.45
C ARG A 5 -1.14 7.59 -9.17
N GLU A 6 -1.90 8.48 -9.82
CA GLU A 6 -3.15 8.15 -10.51
C GLU A 6 -2.93 7.09 -11.60
N THR A 7 -1.80 7.19 -12.32
CA THR A 7 -1.41 6.20 -13.33
C THR A 7 -1.17 4.83 -12.70
N LEU A 8 -0.43 4.75 -11.59
CA LEU A 8 -0.15 3.49 -10.90
C LEU A 8 -1.42 2.84 -10.37
N GLU A 9 -2.30 3.62 -9.76
CA GLU A 9 -3.58 3.14 -9.21
C GLU A 9 -4.49 2.61 -10.33
N ALA A 10 -4.60 3.35 -11.44
CA ALA A 10 -5.38 2.92 -12.60
C ALA A 10 -4.83 1.63 -13.23
N LEU A 11 -3.51 1.50 -13.36
CA LEU A 11 -2.86 0.30 -13.91
C LEU A 11 -3.07 -0.93 -13.00
N LEU A 12 -2.97 -0.76 -11.69
CA LEU A 12 -3.23 -1.84 -10.73
C LEU A 12 -4.71 -2.26 -10.73
N ALA A 13 -5.63 -1.30 -10.78
CA ALA A 13 -7.07 -1.57 -10.90
C ALA A 13 -7.40 -2.34 -12.19
N ALA A 14 -6.72 -1.99 -13.29
CA ALA A 14 -6.83 -2.68 -14.58
C ALA A 14 -6.04 -4.01 -14.66
N ARG A 15 -5.41 -4.46 -13.57
CA ARG A 15 -4.57 -5.68 -13.51
C ARG A 15 -3.38 -5.66 -14.50
N ARG A 16 -2.93 -4.47 -14.91
CA ARG A 16 -1.79 -4.25 -15.81
C ARG A 16 -0.48 -4.17 -15.01
N THR A 17 -0.17 -5.23 -14.28
CA THR A 17 0.92 -5.27 -13.27
C THR A 17 2.28 -4.92 -13.86
N SER A 18 2.64 -5.43 -15.04
CA SER A 18 3.94 -5.16 -15.67
C SER A 18 4.13 -3.69 -16.05
N GLU A 19 3.04 -3.01 -16.44
CA GLU A 19 3.08 -1.59 -16.76
C GLU A 19 3.13 -0.74 -15.49
N ALA A 20 2.40 -1.14 -14.44
CA ALA A 20 2.51 -0.51 -13.13
C ALA A 20 3.96 -0.61 -12.60
N ARG A 21 4.61 -1.77 -12.72
CA ARG A 21 6.04 -1.95 -12.40
C ARG A 21 6.94 -1.03 -13.21
N SER A 22 6.67 -0.89 -14.52
CA SER A 22 7.43 -0.01 -15.39
C SER A 22 7.33 1.47 -15.00
N VAL A 23 6.17 1.91 -14.51
CA VAL A 23 5.98 3.28 -13.99
C VAL A 23 6.66 3.44 -12.63
N TRP A 24 6.52 2.44 -11.76
CA TRP A 24 7.17 2.42 -10.44
C TRP A 24 8.70 2.57 -10.55
N GLU A 25 9.33 1.81 -11.44
CA GLU A 25 10.78 1.85 -11.64
C GLU A 25 11.31 3.20 -12.18
N ARG A 26 10.43 4.03 -12.73
CA ARG A 26 10.77 5.38 -13.21
C ARG A 26 10.58 6.46 -12.14
N LEU A 27 9.96 6.15 -11.00
CA LEU A 27 9.82 7.10 -9.91
C LEU A 27 11.17 7.33 -9.22
N TYR A 28 11.45 8.59 -8.90
CA TYR A 28 12.60 8.95 -8.07
C TYR A 28 12.50 8.33 -6.66
N PRO A 29 13.63 7.93 -6.04
CA PRO A 29 13.63 7.34 -4.70
C PRO A 29 12.90 8.18 -3.65
N ALA A 30 13.07 9.50 -3.70
CA ALA A 30 12.39 10.44 -2.79
C ALA A 30 10.86 10.49 -2.95
N ILE A 31 10.33 10.04 -4.09
CA ILE A 31 8.88 9.90 -4.31
C ILE A 31 8.40 8.55 -3.78
N ARG A 32 9.16 7.46 -4.03
CA ARG A 32 8.84 6.11 -3.53
C ARG A 32 8.80 6.05 -2.00
N ALA A 33 9.67 6.79 -1.32
CA ALA A 33 9.74 6.85 0.14
C ALA A 33 8.53 7.52 0.81
N ARG A 34 7.64 8.19 0.06
CA ARG A 34 6.44 8.82 0.64
C ARG A 34 5.42 7.73 0.97
N GLY A 35 4.74 7.84 2.12
CA GLY A 35 3.91 6.74 2.61
C GLY A 35 2.78 6.32 1.68
N ARG A 36 2.17 7.24 0.92
CA ARG A 36 1.27 6.81 -0.18
C ARG A 36 2.02 5.92 -1.17
N PHE A 37 3.17 6.31 -1.71
CA PHE A 37 3.84 5.45 -2.70
C PHE A 37 4.25 4.10 -2.11
N ARG A 38 4.60 4.02 -0.82
CA ARG A 38 4.80 2.75 -0.09
C ARG A 38 3.55 1.86 -0.10
N LEU A 39 2.36 2.43 0.07
CA LEU A 39 1.11 1.68 -0.07
C LEU A 39 0.87 1.16 -1.51
N ILE A 40 1.31 1.90 -2.55
CA ILE A 40 1.23 1.43 -3.95
C ILE A 40 2.23 0.29 -4.16
N GLU A 41 3.42 0.40 -3.56
CA GLU A 41 4.45 -0.64 -3.62
C GLU A 41 3.94 -1.98 -3.08
N ALA A 42 3.31 -1.97 -1.91
CA ALA A 42 2.74 -3.17 -1.32
C ALA A 42 1.63 -3.77 -2.22
N GLY A 43 0.78 -2.94 -2.81
CA GLY A 43 -0.24 -3.38 -3.76
C GLY A 43 0.34 -3.99 -5.05
N LEU A 44 1.43 -3.40 -5.55
CA LEU A 44 2.16 -3.89 -6.71
C LEU A 44 2.85 -5.23 -6.42
N LEU A 45 3.51 -5.37 -5.27
CA LEU A 45 4.15 -6.62 -4.84
C LEU A 45 3.12 -7.75 -4.70
N LEU A 46 1.95 -7.46 -4.13
CA LEU A 46 0.85 -8.42 -4.06
C LEU A 46 0.34 -8.82 -5.46
N ALA A 47 0.19 -7.85 -6.37
CA ALA A 47 -0.22 -8.13 -7.75
C ALA A 47 0.82 -8.95 -8.55
N GLU A 48 2.09 -8.94 -8.11
CA GLU A 48 3.17 -9.78 -8.63
C GLU A 48 3.29 -11.14 -7.95
N GLY A 49 2.42 -11.45 -6.98
CA GLY A 49 2.47 -12.71 -6.24
C GLY A 49 3.60 -12.76 -5.19
N ARG A 50 3.97 -11.60 -4.62
CA ARG A 50 5.02 -11.48 -3.60
C ARG A 50 4.44 -11.01 -2.24
N PRO A 51 3.59 -11.81 -1.57
CA PRO A 51 2.93 -11.40 -0.34
C PRO A 51 3.90 -11.11 0.81
N ASP A 52 4.98 -11.89 0.98
CA ASP A 52 5.98 -11.64 2.03
C ASP A 52 6.70 -10.29 1.86
N ALA A 53 6.99 -9.93 0.61
CA ALA A 53 7.60 -8.63 0.31
C ALA A 53 6.60 -7.49 0.55
N ALA A 54 5.32 -7.70 0.20
CA ALA A 54 4.27 -6.72 0.49
C ALA A 54 4.10 -6.53 2.01
N ARG A 55 4.20 -7.61 2.79
CA ARG A 55 4.18 -7.56 4.26
C ARG A 55 5.35 -6.76 4.82
N ALA A 56 6.57 -7.00 4.34
CA ALA A 56 7.76 -6.28 4.79
C ALA A 56 7.62 -4.76 4.65
N VAL A 57 6.91 -4.27 3.61
CA VAL A 57 6.62 -2.84 3.44
C VAL A 57 5.78 -2.27 4.59
N PHE A 58 4.81 -3.05 5.10
CA PHE A 58 4.04 -2.68 6.28
C PHE A 58 4.88 -2.73 7.55
N GLU A 59 5.72 -3.75 7.71
CA GLU A 59 6.61 -3.92 8.87
C GLU A 59 7.67 -2.80 8.98
N GLU A 60 8.18 -2.30 7.85
CA GLU A 60 9.09 -1.14 7.84
C GLU A 60 8.43 0.17 8.33
N GLY A 61 7.09 0.27 8.28
CA GLY A 61 6.38 1.47 8.70
C GLY A 61 6.35 2.57 7.63
N PHE A 62 5.21 3.24 7.44
CA PHE A 62 5.10 4.46 6.63
C PHE A 62 3.92 5.35 7.04
N GLU A 63 4.06 6.67 6.91
CA GLU A 63 2.97 7.62 7.21
C GLU A 63 2.28 8.08 5.93
N VAL A 64 0.96 7.84 5.82
CA VAL A 64 0.14 8.37 4.73
C VAL A 64 -0.46 9.71 5.18
N ALA A 65 -0.11 10.79 4.48
CA ALA A 65 -0.51 12.15 4.83
C ALA A 65 -2.03 12.40 4.78
N ASP A 66 -2.81 11.53 4.13
CA ASP A 66 -4.27 11.53 4.20
C ASP A 66 -4.75 10.32 5.00
N LEU A 67 -5.15 10.58 6.26
CA LEU A 67 -5.42 9.53 7.25
C LEU A 67 -6.71 8.75 6.97
N ARG A 68 -7.70 9.35 6.29
CA ARG A 68 -9.02 8.72 6.11
C ARG A 68 -9.04 7.82 4.89
N GLU A 69 -8.56 8.32 3.75
CA GLU A 69 -8.46 7.53 2.52
C GLU A 69 -7.36 6.46 2.65
N GLY A 70 -6.29 6.78 3.40
CA GLY A 70 -5.23 5.85 3.73
C GLY A 70 -5.69 4.67 4.58
N ALA A 71 -6.57 4.88 5.57
CA ALA A 71 -7.00 3.84 6.49
C ALA A 71 -7.79 2.71 5.82
N GLU A 72 -8.72 3.03 4.91
CA GLU A 72 -9.50 2.03 4.17
C GLU A 72 -8.58 1.22 3.23
N ALA A 73 -7.75 1.90 2.45
CA ALA A 73 -6.85 1.25 1.51
C ALA A 73 -5.77 0.38 2.20
N ILE A 74 -5.30 0.79 3.38
CA ILE A 74 -4.38 -0.01 4.21
C ILE A 74 -5.08 -1.28 4.73
N GLY A 75 -6.29 -1.15 5.27
CA GLY A 75 -7.06 -2.29 5.78
C GLY A 75 -7.38 -3.33 4.70
N ASP A 76 -7.83 -2.88 3.53
CA ASP A 76 -8.11 -3.73 2.37
C ASP A 76 -6.87 -4.49 1.90
N LEU A 77 -5.72 -3.82 1.86
CA LEU A 77 -4.48 -4.44 1.41
C LEU A 77 -3.92 -5.41 2.44
N TRP A 78 -3.96 -5.07 3.73
CA TRP A 78 -3.55 -5.95 4.82
C TRP A 78 -4.37 -7.25 4.82
N SER A 79 -5.70 -7.16 4.67
CA SER A 79 -6.58 -8.34 4.58
C SER A 79 -6.23 -9.33 3.47
N ARG A 80 -5.47 -8.90 2.44
CA ARG A 80 -5.03 -9.76 1.33
C ARG A 80 -3.64 -10.36 1.54
N ILE A 81 -2.88 -9.85 2.50
CA ILE A 81 -1.49 -10.24 2.77
C ILE A 81 -1.38 -11.02 4.09
N SER A 82 -2.15 -10.62 5.10
CA SER A 82 -2.09 -11.21 6.43
C SER A 82 -2.93 -12.47 6.55
N SER A 83 -2.67 -13.23 7.61
CA SER A 83 -3.58 -14.29 8.02
C SER A 83 -4.92 -13.69 8.48
N PRO A 84 -6.06 -14.39 8.31
CA PRO A 84 -7.38 -13.88 8.66
C PRO A 84 -7.58 -13.56 10.15
N ASP A 85 -6.76 -14.17 11.03
CA ASP A 85 -6.78 -13.92 12.48
C ASP A 85 -5.83 -12.79 12.90
N GLU A 86 -5.01 -12.29 11.98
CA GLU A 86 -3.97 -11.32 12.30
C GLU A 86 -4.48 -9.88 12.19
N PRO A 87 -4.55 -9.13 13.31
CA PRO A 87 -5.03 -7.77 13.29
C PRO A 87 -4.07 -6.86 12.53
N LEU A 88 -4.62 -5.78 11.95
CA LEU A 88 -3.82 -4.71 11.38
C LEU A 88 -2.89 -4.13 12.47
N PRO A 89 -1.60 -3.87 12.17
CA PRO A 89 -0.68 -3.28 13.15
C PRO A 89 -1.24 -1.98 13.74
N ALA A 90 -1.10 -1.81 15.06
CA ALA A 90 -1.75 -0.71 15.80
C ALA A 90 -1.42 0.71 15.30
N HIS A 91 -0.26 0.90 14.66
CA HIS A 91 0.13 2.18 14.07
C HIS A 91 -0.61 2.52 12.76
N TYR A 92 -1.29 1.53 12.17
CA TYR A 92 -2.17 1.69 10.99
C TYR A 92 -3.65 1.51 11.33
N ASP A 93 -3.99 1.05 12.55
CA ASP A 93 -5.37 0.95 13.00
C ASP A 93 -5.89 2.32 13.45
N PHE A 94 -6.24 3.15 12.46
CA PHE A 94 -6.87 4.45 12.69
C PHE A 94 -8.34 4.33 13.11
N ARG A 95 -8.91 3.12 13.19
CA ARG A 95 -10.20 2.92 13.83
C ARG A 95 -9.95 2.99 15.34
N MET A 96 -10.21 4.14 15.94
CA MET A 96 -10.48 4.19 17.37
C MET A 96 -11.62 3.20 17.67
N ARG A 97 -11.29 1.98 18.10
CA ARG A 97 -12.24 1.18 18.86
C ARG A 97 -12.38 1.87 20.21
N PRO A 98 -13.57 2.35 20.61
CA PRO A 98 -13.75 2.73 22.00
C PRO A 98 -13.45 1.50 22.88
N PRO A 99 -12.76 1.67 24.02
CA PRO A 99 -12.59 0.56 24.95
C PRO A 99 -13.97 0.04 25.36
N THR A 100 -14.15 -1.28 25.31
CA THR A 100 -15.31 -1.95 25.90
C THR A 100 -15.17 -1.97 27.41
#